data_AF-A0A351KYZ1-F1
#
_entry.id   AF-A0A351KYZ1-F1
#
_cell.length_a   1.000
_cell.length_b   1.000
_cell.length_c   1.000
_cell.angle_alpha   90.00
_cell.angle_beta   90.00
_cell.angle_gamma   90.00
#
_symmetry.space_group_name_H-M   'P 1'
#
loop_
_entity.id
_entity.type
_entity.pdbx_description
1 polymer ?
#
loop_
_entity_poly.entity_id
_entity_poly.type
_entity_poly.pdbx_seq_one_letter_code
_entity_poly.pdbx_strand_id
1 'polypeptide(L)'
;MPYSQLPPETRNDLDRRAGINRWANPQVGQAYTISSGGPRVPGRKTWNFHWAGVVMKSDDGRDNVTLENYSVSNYEAQNDQWIFQMYGSARSAEEDSSKRGQTFHEEHRSMGTHGQNPTTMVAEGSD
;
A
#
# COMPACT_ATOMS: atom_id res chain seq x y z
N MET A 1 16.10 17.61 -8.68
CA MET A 1 15.96 17.41 -7.23
C MET A 1 15.43 16.00 -6.98
N PRO A 2 15.95 15.25 -5.99
CA PRO A 2 15.43 13.94 -5.64
C PRO A 2 14.02 14.04 -5.06
N TYR A 3 13.21 12.99 -5.26
CA TYR A 3 11.81 12.90 -4.79
C TYR A 3 11.65 13.25 -3.29
N SER A 4 12.61 12.83 -2.46
CA SER A 4 12.61 13.08 -1.01
C SER A 4 12.79 14.55 -0.59
N GLN A 5 13.29 15.41 -1.50
CA GLN A 5 13.51 16.83 -1.25
C GLN A 5 12.39 17.72 -1.81
N LEU A 6 11.36 17.14 -2.43
CA LEU A 6 10.20 17.91 -2.90
C LEU A 6 9.37 18.45 -1.72
N PRO A 7 8.80 19.67 -1.83
CA PRO A 7 7.80 20.15 -0.88
C PRO A 7 6.64 19.15 -0.74
N PRO A 8 6.01 19.01 0.45
CA PRO A 8 4.96 18.02 0.68
C PRO A 8 3.82 18.04 -0.34
N GLU A 9 3.33 19.23 -0.70
CA GLU A 9 2.26 19.39 -1.68
C GLU A 9 2.69 18.98 -3.09
N THR A 10 3.89 19.39 -3.52
CA THR A 10 4.47 18.99 -4.81
C THR A 10 4.67 17.48 -4.89
N ARG A 11 5.11 16.87 -3.80
CA ARG A 11 5.30 15.42 -3.71
C ARG A 11 3.97 14.68 -3.77
N ASN A 12 2.96 15.15 -3.04
CA ASN A 12 1.61 14.56 -3.09
C ASN A 12 0.99 14.67 -4.48
N ASP A 13 1.18 15.79 -5.17
CA ASP A 13 0.69 15.96 -6.53
C ASP A 13 1.43 15.08 -7.56
N LEU A 14 2.74 14.84 -7.36
CA LEU A 14 3.48 13.82 -8.12
C LEU A 14 2.92 12.43 -7.84
N ASP A 15 2.73 12.06 -6.56
CA ASP A 15 2.21 10.75 -6.18
C ASP A 15 0.84 10.48 -6.79
N ARG A 16 -0.04 11.50 -6.79
CA ARG A 16 -1.36 11.43 -7.43
C ARG A 16 -1.24 11.18 -8.93
N ARG A 17 -0.40 11.95 -9.62
CA ARG A 17 -0.21 11.83 -11.07
C ARG A 17 0.42 10.50 -11.49
N ALA A 18 1.32 9.98 -10.65
CA ALA A 18 2.00 8.71 -10.91
C ALA A 18 1.24 7.47 -10.39
N GLY A 19 0.18 7.65 -9.59
CA GLY A 19 -0.57 6.53 -9.01
C GLY A 19 0.24 5.71 -8.01
N ILE A 20 1.06 6.36 -7.18
CA ILE A 20 1.93 5.71 -6.19
C ILE A 20 1.57 6.10 -4.75
N ASN A 21 2.14 5.38 -3.78
CA ASN A 21 1.91 5.58 -2.36
C ASN A 21 0.41 5.52 -2.04
N ARG A 22 -0.12 6.53 -1.33
CA ARG A 22 -1.55 6.59 -1.00
C ARG A 22 -2.46 6.61 -2.24
N TRP A 23 -1.94 7.03 -3.39
CA TRP A 23 -2.68 7.15 -4.64
C TRP A 23 -2.63 5.89 -5.51
N ALA A 24 -1.92 4.85 -5.08
CA ALA A 24 -2.00 3.55 -5.75
C ALA A 24 -3.44 3.02 -5.68
N ASN A 25 -3.98 2.63 -6.84
CA ASN A 25 -5.34 2.10 -6.96
C ASN A 25 -5.40 1.02 -8.04
N PRO A 26 -4.90 -0.20 -7.75
CA PRO A 26 -4.95 -1.33 -8.68
C PRO A 26 -6.38 -1.65 -9.10
N GLN A 27 -6.54 -2.17 -10.32
CA GLN A 27 -7.78 -2.77 -10.81
C GLN A 27 -7.94 -4.19 -10.26
N VAL A 28 -9.14 -4.75 -10.41
CA VAL A 28 -9.37 -6.18 -10.12
C VAL A 28 -8.45 -7.02 -10.99
N GLY A 29 -7.71 -7.95 -10.37
CA GLY A 29 -6.68 -8.77 -11.03
C GLY A 29 -5.27 -8.20 -10.95
N GLN A 30 -5.10 -6.92 -10.58
CA GLN A 30 -3.80 -6.32 -10.26
C GLN A 30 -3.53 -6.39 -8.75
N ALA A 31 -2.35 -5.97 -8.32
CA ALA A 31 -1.96 -5.98 -6.91
C ALA A 31 -1.38 -4.65 -6.43
N TYR A 32 -1.52 -4.40 -5.14
CA TYR A 32 -0.62 -3.50 -4.44
C TYR A 32 0.72 -4.19 -4.20
N THR A 33 1.82 -3.46 -4.37
CA THR A 33 3.12 -3.83 -3.80
C THR A 33 3.66 -2.68 -2.98
N ILE A 34 4.15 -2.96 -1.77
CA ILE A 34 4.86 -1.99 -0.94
C ILE A 34 6.29 -2.47 -0.72
N SER A 35 7.24 -1.62 -1.09
CA SER A 35 8.66 -1.84 -0.88
C SER A 35 9.15 -1.01 0.30
N SER A 36 9.99 -1.60 1.14
CA SER A 36 10.58 -0.91 2.29
C SER A 36 11.55 0.18 1.87
N GLY A 37 11.57 1.27 2.64
CA GLY A 37 12.44 2.40 2.34
C GLY A 37 12.80 3.25 3.56
N GLY A 38 13.96 3.92 3.46
CA GLY A 38 14.52 4.72 4.54
C GLY A 38 15.03 3.87 5.73
N PRO A 39 15.35 4.51 6.86
CA PRO A 39 15.79 3.82 8.06
C PRO A 39 14.69 2.91 8.62
N ARG A 40 15.11 1.87 9.36
CA ARG A 40 14.18 1.03 10.14
C ARG A 40 13.47 1.86 11.21
N VAL A 41 12.26 1.48 11.55
CA VAL A 41 11.55 2.03 12.72
C VAL A 41 12.09 1.34 13.99
N PRO A 42 12.59 2.08 15.00
CA PRO A 42 13.11 1.48 16.23
C PRO A 42 12.09 0.53 16.89
N GLY A 43 12.55 -0.64 17.32
CA GLY A 43 11.70 -1.65 17.96
C GLY A 43 10.80 -2.45 17.01
N ARG A 44 10.90 -2.24 15.69
CA ARG A 44 10.14 -3.00 14.69
C ARG A 44 11.05 -3.86 13.81
N LYS A 45 10.58 -5.07 13.47
CA LYS A 45 11.15 -5.86 12.36
C LYS A 45 10.76 -5.20 11.04
N THR A 46 11.67 -5.19 10.08
CA THR A 46 11.44 -4.59 8.75
C THR A 46 11.50 -5.66 7.69
N TRP A 47 10.41 -5.82 6.95
CA TRP A 47 10.32 -6.67 5.76
C TRP A 47 11.00 -6.00 4.57
N ASN A 48 11.26 -6.74 3.49
CA ASN A 48 11.73 -6.17 2.22
C ASN A 48 10.56 -5.64 1.38
N PHE A 49 9.46 -6.38 1.30
CA PHE A 49 8.23 -5.98 0.62
C PHE A 49 7.01 -6.72 1.17
N HIS A 50 5.81 -6.26 0.78
CA HIS A 50 4.54 -6.98 0.89
C HIS A 50 3.70 -6.76 -0.36
N TRP A 51 2.71 -7.62 -0.59
CA TRP A 51 1.79 -7.52 -1.72
C TRP A 51 0.37 -7.88 -1.32
N ALA A 52 -0.60 -7.34 -2.07
CA ALA A 52 -2.01 -7.63 -1.87
C ALA A 52 -2.77 -7.59 -3.20
N GLY A 53 -3.28 -8.75 -3.63
CA GLY A 53 -4.00 -8.86 -4.90
C GLY A 53 -5.42 -8.33 -4.76
N VAL A 54 -5.84 -7.38 -5.61
CA VAL A 54 -7.19 -6.82 -5.59
C VAL A 54 -8.15 -7.77 -6.29
N VAL A 55 -9.14 -8.26 -5.55
CA VAL A 55 -10.12 -9.24 -6.02
C VAL A 55 -11.52 -8.67 -6.20
N MET A 56 -11.80 -7.52 -5.58
CA MET A 56 -13.08 -6.82 -5.69
C MET A 56 -12.90 -5.34 -5.38
N LYS A 57 -13.75 -4.50 -5.98
CA LYS A 57 -13.85 -3.07 -5.69
C LYS A 57 -15.30 -2.72 -5.39
N SER A 58 -15.54 -1.70 -4.58
CA SER A 58 -16.88 -1.14 -4.41
C SER A 58 -17.39 -0.52 -5.72
N ASP A 59 -18.72 -0.45 -5.90
CA ASP A 59 -19.33 0.12 -7.10
C ASP A 59 -18.98 1.61 -7.31
N ASP A 60 -18.72 2.34 -6.23
CA ASP A 60 -18.27 3.74 -6.26
C ASP A 60 -16.73 3.88 -6.40
N GLY A 61 -16.00 2.75 -6.48
CA GLY A 61 -14.55 2.69 -6.67
C GLY A 61 -13.74 3.20 -5.47
N ARG A 62 -14.36 3.33 -4.31
CA ARG A 62 -13.78 3.89 -3.09
C ARG A 62 -13.12 2.89 -2.16
N ASP A 63 -13.47 1.61 -2.27
CA ASP A 63 -12.92 0.53 -1.47
C ASP A 63 -12.38 -0.59 -2.35
N ASN A 64 -11.25 -1.16 -1.94
CA ASN A 64 -10.60 -2.29 -2.59
C ASN A 64 -10.52 -3.44 -1.60
N VAL A 65 -11.07 -4.59 -1.98
CA VAL A 65 -10.92 -5.84 -1.24
C VAL A 65 -9.74 -6.61 -1.84
N THR A 66 -8.79 -6.96 -0.99
CA THR A 66 -7.59 -7.70 -1.33
C THR A 66 -7.65 -9.14 -0.84
N LEU A 67 -6.97 -10.04 -1.55
CA LEU A 67 -6.60 -11.37 -1.08
C LEU A 67 -5.12 -11.37 -0.72
N GLU A 68 -4.81 -11.68 0.53
CA GLU A 68 -3.46 -11.60 1.10
C GLU A 68 -3.07 -12.87 1.83
N ASN A 69 -1.78 -13.17 1.89
CA ASN A 69 -1.24 -14.27 2.68
C ASN A 69 -0.55 -13.74 3.93
N TYR A 70 -0.83 -14.33 5.09
CA TYR A 70 -0.21 -13.91 6.34
C TYR A 70 1.26 -14.38 6.40
N SER A 71 2.21 -13.51 6.74
CA SER A 71 3.60 -13.93 6.92
C SER A 71 3.82 -14.58 8.29
N VAL A 72 4.42 -15.77 8.33
CA VAL A 72 4.81 -16.46 9.58
C VAL A 72 6.28 -16.26 9.95
N SER A 73 7.02 -15.40 9.24
CA SER A 73 8.46 -15.16 9.48
C SER A 73 9.37 -16.39 9.43
N ASN A 74 8.89 -17.48 8.82
CA ASN A 74 9.66 -18.69 8.56
C ASN A 74 9.59 -18.98 7.06
N TYR A 75 10.71 -18.84 6.35
CA TYR A 75 10.80 -19.02 4.90
C TYR A 75 10.53 -20.46 4.45
N GLU A 76 10.71 -21.44 5.34
CA GLU A 76 10.46 -22.86 5.05
C GLU A 76 9.01 -23.27 5.33
N ALA A 77 8.22 -22.41 5.98
CA ALA A 77 6.83 -22.69 6.29
C ALA A 77 5.93 -22.12 5.19
N GLN A 78 5.19 -23.01 4.52
CA GLN A 78 4.06 -22.60 3.72
C GLN A 78 2.93 -22.19 4.66
N ASN A 79 2.55 -20.91 4.65
CA ASN A 79 1.33 -20.47 5.31
C ASN A 79 0.14 -20.57 4.35
N ASP A 80 -0.87 -21.36 4.70
CA ASP A 80 -2.11 -21.52 3.95
C ASP A 80 -3.22 -20.55 4.40
N GLN A 81 -2.92 -19.68 5.38
CA GLN A 81 -3.85 -18.67 5.86
C GLN A 81 -3.90 -17.47 4.91
N TRP A 82 -4.87 -17.54 4.01
CA TRP A 82 -5.27 -16.44 3.14
C TRP A 82 -6.40 -15.64 3.77
N ILE A 83 -6.32 -14.32 3.71
CA ILE A 83 -7.30 -13.39 4.30
C ILE A 83 -7.81 -12.40 3.26
N PHE A 84 -9.05 -11.95 3.46
CA PHE A 84 -9.57 -10.78 2.78
C PHE A 84 -9.36 -9.55 3.64
N GLN A 85 -8.74 -8.52 3.07
CA GLN A 85 -8.61 -7.21 3.71
C GLN A 85 -9.28 -6.15 2.84
N MET A 86 -9.65 -5.03 3.45
CA MET A 86 -10.29 -3.93 2.74
C MET A 86 -9.53 -2.65 3.01
N TYR A 87 -9.27 -1.90 1.94
CA TYR A 87 -8.61 -0.60 2.00
C TYR A 87 -9.43 0.45 1.27
N GLY A 88 -9.50 1.64 1.85
CA GLY A 88 -10.07 2.80 1.19
C GLY A 88 -9.13 3.36 0.12
N SER A 89 -9.67 4.21 -0.75
CA SER A 89 -8.91 4.97 -1.74
C SER A 89 -8.51 6.36 -1.20
N ALA A 90 -7.45 6.97 -1.76
CA ALA A 90 -7.14 8.36 -1.42
C ALA A 90 -8.27 9.33 -1.79
N ARG A 91 -9.04 9.03 -2.85
CA ARG A 91 -10.23 9.82 -3.23
C ARG A 91 -11.29 9.80 -2.13
N SER A 92 -11.50 8.66 -1.49
CA SER A 92 -12.42 8.53 -0.34
C SER A 92 -12.05 9.51 0.77
N ALA A 93 -10.75 9.69 1.03
CA ALA A 93 -10.22 10.60 2.04
C ALA A 93 -10.25 12.10 1.64
N GLU A 94 -10.36 12.41 0.35
CA GLU A 94 -10.61 13.78 -0.13
C GLU A 94 -12.06 14.20 0.08
N GLU A 95 -12.99 13.27 -0.15
CA GLU A 95 -14.42 13.52 -0.05
C GLU A 95 -14.93 13.43 1.41
N ASP A 96 -14.34 12.53 2.21
CA ASP A 96 -14.61 12.38 3.64
C ASP A 96 -13.30 12.25 4.42
N SER A 97 -12.95 13.33 5.15
CA SER A 97 -11.71 13.38 5.92
C SER A 97 -11.60 12.32 7.03
N SER A 98 -12.71 11.70 7.46
CA SER A 98 -12.70 10.60 8.43
C SER A 98 -12.09 9.31 7.87
N LYS A 99 -11.94 9.23 6.54
CA LYS A 99 -11.37 8.08 5.81
C LYS A 99 -9.85 8.17 5.63
N ARG A 100 -9.20 9.23 6.11
CA ARG A 100 -7.73 9.36 6.05
C ARG A 100 -7.05 8.21 6.80
N GLY A 101 -5.98 7.68 6.24
CA GLY A 101 -5.21 6.60 6.85
C GLY A 101 -5.65 5.20 6.46
N GLN A 102 -6.73 5.05 5.69
CA GLN A 102 -7.33 3.77 5.32
C GLN A 102 -6.81 3.20 3.99
N THR A 103 -5.88 3.90 3.31
CA THR A 103 -5.26 3.34 2.09
C THR A 103 -4.26 2.25 2.46
N PHE A 104 -4.05 1.27 1.56
CA PHE A 104 -3.05 0.21 1.73
C PHE A 104 -1.68 0.78 2.16
N HIS A 105 -1.23 1.85 1.50
CA HIS A 105 0.03 2.50 1.82
C HIS A 105 0.06 3.08 3.24
N GLU A 106 -0.99 3.79 3.64
CA GLU A 106 -1.05 4.46 4.94
C GLU A 106 -1.13 3.44 6.09
N GLU A 107 -1.93 2.39 5.94
CA GLU A 107 -2.03 1.32 6.94
C GLU A 107 -0.69 0.59 7.10
N HIS A 108 -0.08 0.09 6.02
CA HIS A 108 1.20 -0.61 6.09
C HIS A 108 2.34 0.28 6.57
N ARG A 109 2.34 1.57 6.20
CA ARG A 109 3.30 2.54 6.74
C ARG A 109 3.13 2.70 8.26
N SER A 110 1.89 2.77 8.76
CA SER A 110 1.61 2.94 10.19
C SER A 110 2.10 1.76 11.06
N MET A 111 2.15 0.55 10.49
CA MET A 111 2.68 -0.63 11.18
C MET A 111 4.19 -0.53 11.46
N GLY A 112 4.92 0.32 10.71
CA GLY A 112 6.36 0.51 10.86
C GLY A 112 7.21 -0.70 10.43
N THR A 113 6.59 -1.67 9.76
CA THR A 113 7.24 -2.91 9.30
C THR A 113 7.93 -2.75 7.94
N HIS A 114 7.88 -1.56 7.34
CA HIS A 114 8.41 -1.27 5.99
C HIS A 114 9.38 -0.07 5.98
N GLY A 115 10.00 0.23 7.12
CA GLY A 115 10.87 1.39 7.29
C GLY A 115 10.09 2.70 7.42
N GLN A 116 10.80 3.83 7.49
CA GLN A 116 10.19 5.15 7.71
C GLN A 116 9.63 5.79 6.43
N ASN A 117 10.12 5.37 5.26
CA ASN A 117 9.76 5.93 3.96
C ASN A 117 9.48 4.82 2.93
N PRO A 118 8.50 3.93 3.17
CA PRO A 118 8.14 2.90 2.20
C PRO A 118 7.54 3.54 0.93
N THR A 119 7.49 2.76 -0.15
CA THR A 119 6.85 3.17 -1.42
C THR A 119 5.85 2.10 -1.85
N THR A 120 4.65 2.52 -2.25
CA THR A 120 3.62 1.62 -2.78
C THR A 120 3.44 1.85 -4.28
N MET A 121 3.33 0.78 -5.06
CA MET A 121 3.08 0.81 -6.50
C MET A 121 2.00 -0.21 -6.87
N VAL A 122 1.42 -0.05 -8.06
CA VAL A 122 0.58 -1.07 -8.68
C VAL A 122 1.50 -2.10 -9.35
N ALA A 123 1.27 -3.38 -9.08
CA ALA A 123 1.88 -4.50 -9.78
C ALA A 123 0.84 -5.13 -10.71
N GLU A 124 1.21 -5.33 -11.98
CA GLU A 124 0.35 -5.88 -13.01
C GLU A 124 1.11 -6.91 -13.86
N GLY A 125 0.39 -7.85 -14.45
CA GLY A 125 0.94 -8.76 -15.46
C GLY A 125 1.18 -8.03 -16.78
N SER A 126 2.13 -8.52 -17.58
CA SER A 126 2.21 -8.15 -18.99
C SER A 126 1.41 -9.18 -19.79
N ASP A 127 0.53 -8.68 -20.67
CA ASP A 127 -0.15 -9.50 -21.68
C ASP A 127 0.83 -9.96 -22.78
#